data_AF-A0A2V8IB55-F1
#
_entry.id   AF-A0A2V8IB55-F1
#
_cell.length_a   1.000
_cell.length_b   1.000
_cell.length_c   1.000
_cell.angle_alpha   90.00
_cell.angle_beta   90.00
_cell.angle_gamma   90.00
#
_symmetry.space_group_name_H-M   'P 1'
#
loop_
_entity.id
_entity.type
_entity.pdbx_description
1 polymer ?
#
loop_
_entity_poly.entity_id
_entity_poly.type
_entity_poly.pdbx_seq_one_letter_code
_entity_poly.pdbx_strand_id
1 'polypeptide(L)'
;MKNLRSVYSSGLAAINNYAQSSKGMPFSKLSASEQDAILKAIEQNQANGFAGGSAQFFNLLRTHTIQGTFSDPFYGGNENFIGWDLIGYPGARIAVSANLQRMDVKPESSRKSAYDYGMFNKGEI
;
A
#
# COMPACT_ATOMS: atom_id res chain seq x y z
N MET A 1 2.53 -1.00 20.66
CA MET A 1 2.20 -0.68 19.25
C MET A 1 1.81 0.79 19.17
N LYS A 2 2.40 1.60 18.28
CA LYS A 2 1.87 2.95 18.01
C LYS A 2 0.43 2.80 17.50
N ASN A 3 -0.52 3.52 18.08
CA ASN A 3 -1.91 3.51 17.62
C ASN A 3 -2.02 4.30 16.30
N LEU A 4 -1.77 3.61 15.17
CA LEU A 4 -1.78 4.20 13.84
C LEU A 4 -3.18 4.64 13.38
N ARG A 5 -4.26 4.08 13.97
CA ARG A 5 -5.63 4.47 13.61
C ARG A 5 -5.83 5.97 13.77
N SER A 6 -5.39 6.53 14.89
CA SER A 6 -5.50 7.98 15.15
C SER A 6 -4.68 8.83 14.17
N VAL A 7 -3.49 8.36 13.80
CA VAL A 7 -2.62 9.00 12.80
C VAL A 7 -3.29 9.02 11.43
N TYR A 8 -3.92 7.91 11.03
CA TYR A 8 -4.67 7.84 9.77
C TYR A 8 -5.91 8.72 9.78
N SER A 9 -6.73 8.65 10.84
CA SER A 9 -7.93 9.48 10.92
C SER A 9 -7.60 10.97 10.87
N SER A 10 -6.58 11.42 11.62
CA SER A 10 -6.15 12.82 11.61
C SER A 10 -5.48 13.23 10.29
N GLY A 11 -4.60 12.41 9.74
CA GLY A 11 -3.91 12.72 8.48
C GLY A 11 -4.84 12.76 7.27
N LEU A 12 -5.81 11.84 7.16
CA LEU A 12 -6.81 11.86 6.09
C LEU A 12 -7.73 13.09 6.19
N ALA A 13 -8.13 13.46 7.41
CA ALA A 13 -8.86 14.70 7.64
C ALA A 13 -8.02 15.94 7.24
N ALA A 14 -6.72 15.94 7.54
CA ALA A 14 -5.81 17.01 7.15
C ALA A 14 -5.66 17.13 5.62
N ILE A 15 -5.57 16.01 4.88
CA ILE A 15 -5.60 16.03 3.41
C ILE A 15 -6.87 16.70 2.90
N ASN A 16 -8.04 16.29 3.42
CA ASN A 16 -9.31 16.82 2.96
C ASN A 16 -9.46 18.32 3.29
N ASN A 17 -9.05 18.74 4.48
CA ASN A 17 -9.08 20.15 4.89
C ASN A 17 -8.11 20.99 4.04
N TYR A 18 -6.91 20.48 3.76
CA TYR A 18 -5.95 21.17 2.91
C TYR A 18 -6.48 21.33 1.48
N ALA A 19 -7.08 20.28 0.90
CA ALA A 19 -7.76 20.33 -0.39
C ALA A 19 -8.90 21.37 -0.39
N GLN A 20 -9.77 21.34 0.62
CA GLN A 20 -10.88 22.30 0.75
C GLN A 20 -10.37 23.75 0.83
N SER A 21 -9.30 24.00 1.59
CA SER A 21 -8.74 25.35 1.76
C SER A 21 -8.00 25.88 0.52
N SER A 22 -7.35 25.01 -0.25
CA SER A 22 -6.50 25.41 -1.38
C SER A 22 -7.19 25.31 -2.74
N LYS A 23 -8.23 24.48 -2.87
CA LYS A 23 -8.96 24.21 -4.12
C LYS A 23 -10.48 24.36 -4.00
N GLY A 24 -11.01 24.61 -2.80
CA GLY A 24 -12.45 24.83 -2.59
C GLY A 24 -13.32 23.57 -2.63
N MET A 25 -12.72 22.38 -2.75
CA MET A 25 -13.44 21.10 -2.84
C MET A 25 -12.72 20.01 -2.01
N PRO A 26 -13.46 18.99 -1.54
CA PRO A 26 -12.85 17.84 -0.87
C PRO A 26 -11.93 17.08 -1.83
N PHE A 27 -10.86 16.48 -1.31
CA PHE A 27 -9.81 15.84 -2.11
C PHE A 27 -10.36 14.85 -3.14
N SER A 28 -11.33 14.01 -2.73
CA SER A 28 -11.94 12.99 -3.59
C SER A 28 -12.80 13.52 -4.74
N LYS A 29 -13.09 14.82 -4.77
CA LYS A 29 -13.85 15.49 -5.83
C LYS A 29 -12.98 16.33 -6.77
N LEU A 30 -11.69 16.46 -6.46
CA LEU A 30 -10.72 17.14 -7.32
C LEU A 30 -10.42 16.31 -8.57
N SER A 31 -9.99 16.98 -9.64
CA SER A 31 -9.41 16.31 -10.80
C SER A 31 -8.10 15.59 -10.42
N ALA A 32 -7.68 14.61 -11.23
CA ALA A 32 -6.46 13.84 -10.97
C ALA A 32 -5.22 14.74 -10.83
N SER A 33 -5.05 15.74 -11.70
CA SER A 33 -3.94 16.68 -11.64
C SER A 33 -3.94 17.55 -10.38
N GLU A 34 -5.13 17.90 -9.87
CA GLU A 34 -5.25 18.63 -8.61
C GLU A 34 -4.99 17.74 -7.40
N GLN A 35 -5.42 16.48 -7.43
CA GLN A 35 -5.07 15.49 -6.40
C GLN A 35 -3.54 15.31 -6.33
N ASP A 36 -2.88 15.19 -7.48
CA ASP A 36 -1.41 15.09 -7.55
C ASP A 36 -0.72 16.34 -7.00
N ALA A 37 -1.24 17.53 -7.33
CA ALA A 37 -0.69 18.79 -6.80
C ALA A 37 -0.81 18.87 -5.27
N ILE A 38 -1.92 18.41 -4.69
CA ILE A 38 -2.11 18.32 -3.24
C ILE A 38 -1.12 17.32 -2.63
N LEU A 39 -1.02 16.11 -3.18
CA LEU A 39 -0.11 15.08 -2.68
C LEU A 39 1.36 15.53 -2.75
N LYS A 40 1.75 16.23 -3.82
CA LYS A 40 3.09 16.80 -3.98
C LYS A 40 3.39 17.87 -2.93
N ALA A 41 2.43 18.74 -2.60
CA ALA A 41 2.59 19.72 -1.54
C ALA A 41 2.74 19.06 -0.16
N ILE A 42 2.02 17.96 0.09
CA ILE A 42 2.14 17.18 1.33
C ILE A 42 3.52 16.50 1.39
N GLU A 43 3.96 15.87 0.31
CA GLU A 43 5.28 15.22 0.18
C GLU A 43 6.43 16.21 0.44
N GLN A 44 6.31 17.44 -0.07
CA GLN A 44 7.30 18.51 0.10
C GLN A 44 7.21 19.25 1.45
N ASN A 45 6.38 18.74 2.37
CA ASN A 45 6.13 19.33 3.68
C ASN A 45 5.58 20.77 3.66
N GLN A 46 4.87 21.15 2.59
CA GLN A 46 4.28 22.49 2.40
C GLN A 46 2.82 22.56 2.86
N ALA A 47 2.16 21.41 3.02
CA ALA A 47 0.78 21.35 3.47
C ALA A 47 0.68 21.47 5.00
N ASN A 48 -0.16 22.38 5.48
CA ASN A 48 -0.39 22.65 6.90
C ASN A 48 -1.46 21.71 7.50
N GLY A 49 -1.53 21.65 8.83
CA GLY A 49 -2.59 20.90 9.55
C GLY A 49 -2.27 19.43 9.86
N PHE A 50 -1.05 18.98 9.60
CA PHE A 50 -0.60 17.61 9.88
C PHE A 50 0.19 17.54 11.20
N ALA A 51 -0.19 16.63 12.09
CA ALA A 51 0.58 16.36 13.30
C ALA A 51 1.94 15.72 12.93
N GLY A 52 3.04 16.35 13.34
CA GLY A 52 4.40 15.88 13.04
C GLY A 52 4.92 16.23 11.63
N GLY A 53 4.11 16.91 10.81
CA GLY A 53 4.48 17.34 9.46
C GLY A 53 3.80 16.54 8.35
N SER A 54 3.49 17.21 7.25
CA SER A 54 2.79 16.59 6.10
C SER A 54 3.62 15.53 5.42
N ALA A 55 4.94 15.75 5.27
CA ALA A 55 5.83 14.78 4.64
C ALA A 55 5.95 13.49 5.47
N GLN A 56 5.89 13.59 6.81
CA GLN A 56 5.91 12.42 7.67
C GLN A 56 4.68 11.54 7.44
N PHE A 57 3.49 12.14 7.37
CA PHE A 57 2.26 11.41 7.09
C PHE A 57 2.25 10.81 5.68
N PHE A 58 2.72 11.56 4.67
CA PHE A 58 2.84 11.05 3.30
C PHE A 58 3.73 9.81 3.23
N ASN A 59 4.90 9.83 3.88
CA ASN A 59 5.81 8.70 3.91
C ASN A 59 5.20 7.47 4.59
N LEU A 60 4.46 7.66 5.68
CA LEU A 60 3.71 6.58 6.33
C LEU A 60 2.68 5.97 5.37
N LEU A 61 1.82 6.81 4.79
CA LEU A 61 0.77 6.38 3.86
C LEU A 61 1.37 5.63 2.67
N ARG A 62 2.38 6.21 2.00
CA ARG A 62 3.07 5.60 0.86
C ARG A 62 3.69 4.25 1.19
N THR A 63 4.38 4.16 2.34
CA THR A 63 5.00 2.92 2.79
C THR A 63 3.95 1.83 2.98
N HIS A 64 2.84 2.16 3.63
CA HIS A 64 1.75 1.22 3.89
C HIS A 64 0.99 0.85 2.62
N THR A 65 0.83 1.77 1.67
CA THR A 65 0.27 1.44 0.34
C THR A 65 1.15 0.42 -0.37
N ILE A 66 2.46 0.63 -0.42
CA ILE A 66 3.41 -0.33 -1.03
C ILE A 66 3.32 -1.69 -0.32
N GLN A 67 3.32 -1.70 1.02
CA GLN A 67 3.16 -2.93 1.79
C GLN A 67 1.84 -3.62 1.44
N GLY A 68 0.71 -2.93 1.46
CA GLY A 68 -0.59 -3.50 1.08
C GLY A 68 -0.63 -3.99 -0.37
N THR A 69 0.03 -3.31 -1.31
CA THR A 69 0.06 -3.70 -2.72
C THR A 69 0.84 -4.99 -2.96
N PHE A 70 1.96 -5.22 -2.24
CA PHE A 70 2.86 -6.35 -2.51
C PHE A 70 2.89 -7.44 -1.44
N SER A 71 2.19 -7.26 -0.33
CA SER A 71 2.06 -8.27 0.72
C SER A 71 1.27 -9.49 0.25
N ASP A 72 1.26 -10.52 1.07
CA ASP A 72 0.37 -11.65 0.90
C ASP A 72 -1.11 -11.20 0.90
N PRO A 73 -1.95 -11.65 -0.04
CA PRO A 73 -3.34 -11.23 -0.14
C PRO A 73 -4.20 -11.60 1.08
N PHE A 74 -3.73 -12.52 1.93
CA PHE A 74 -4.39 -12.84 3.19
C PHE A 74 -4.65 -11.61 4.08
N TYR A 75 -3.80 -10.58 4.00
CA TYR A 75 -3.96 -9.34 4.78
C TYR A 75 -4.98 -8.36 4.17
N GLY A 76 -5.71 -8.75 3.12
CA GLY A 76 -6.74 -7.94 2.46
C GLY A 76 -6.20 -6.94 1.43
N GLY A 77 -4.88 -6.82 1.30
CA GLY A 77 -4.21 -6.14 0.19
C GLY A 77 -3.96 -7.08 -1.00
N ASN A 78 -3.17 -6.63 -1.98
CA ASN A 78 -2.73 -7.42 -3.14
C ASN A 78 -3.82 -8.31 -3.75
N GLU A 79 -5.05 -7.78 -3.84
CA GLU A 79 -6.21 -8.55 -4.24
C GLU A 79 -5.98 -9.19 -5.62
N ASN A 80 -6.38 -10.44 -5.81
CA ASN A 80 -6.14 -11.21 -7.03
C ASN A 80 -4.66 -11.31 -7.44
N PHE A 81 -3.73 -11.06 -6.51
CA PHE A 81 -2.28 -11.08 -6.73
C PHE A 81 -1.78 -10.03 -7.74
N ILE A 82 -2.51 -8.93 -7.94
CA ILE A 82 -2.17 -7.92 -8.96
C ILE A 82 -0.79 -7.29 -8.74
N GLY A 83 -0.38 -7.10 -7.49
CA GLY A 83 0.92 -6.53 -7.16
C GLY A 83 2.04 -7.52 -7.46
N TRP A 84 1.80 -8.82 -7.25
CA TRP A 84 2.74 -9.87 -7.62
C TRP A 84 2.87 -9.99 -9.15
N ASP A 85 1.76 -9.91 -9.87
CA ASP A 85 1.76 -9.91 -11.33
C ASP A 85 2.55 -8.71 -11.90
N LEU A 86 2.38 -7.53 -11.30
CA LEU A 86 3.08 -6.30 -11.69
C LEU A 86 4.60 -6.44 -11.63
N ILE A 87 5.13 -7.10 -10.59
CA ILE A 87 6.58 -7.29 -10.41
C ILE A 87 7.08 -8.64 -10.94
N GLY A 88 6.20 -9.45 -11.53
CA GLY A 88 6.53 -10.79 -12.01
C GLY A 88 6.86 -11.79 -10.90
N TYR A 89 6.41 -11.54 -9.67
CA TYR A 89 6.60 -12.47 -8.56
C TYR A 89 5.59 -13.63 -8.66
N PRO A 90 6.04 -14.90 -8.74
CA PRO A 90 5.15 -16.04 -8.93
C PRO A 90 4.43 -16.49 -7.64
N GLY A 91 4.64 -15.77 -6.54
CA GLY A 91 4.09 -16.09 -5.22
C GLY A 91 5.01 -16.96 -4.36
N ALA A 92 4.57 -17.16 -3.12
CA ALA A 92 5.34 -17.89 -2.11
C ALA A 92 5.58 -19.35 -2.53
N ARG A 93 6.83 -19.83 -2.36
CA ARG A 93 7.20 -21.22 -2.64
C ARG A 93 7.73 -21.88 -1.39
N ILE A 94 7.09 -22.98 -1.02
CA ILE A 94 7.43 -23.76 0.16
C ILE A 94 8.48 -24.84 -0.14
N ALA A 95 8.55 -25.26 -1.42
CA ALA A 95 9.57 -26.17 -1.91
C ALA A 95 9.98 -25.75 -3.33
N VAL A 96 11.24 -26.00 -3.68
CA VAL A 96 11.81 -25.69 -5.00
C VAL A 96 12.27 -26.99 -5.63
N SER A 97 11.59 -27.43 -6.69
CA SER A 97 12.00 -28.59 -7.49
C SER A 97 13.07 -28.21 -8.52
N ALA A 98 13.78 -29.19 -9.09
CA ALA A 98 14.76 -28.94 -10.15
C ALA A 98 14.15 -28.19 -11.36
N ASN A 99 12.89 -28.50 -11.73
CA ASN A 99 12.19 -27.79 -12.79
C ASN A 99 12.01 -26.29 -12.48
N LEU A 100 11.83 -25.91 -11.21
CA LEU A 100 11.66 -24.52 -10.78
C LEU A 100 12.99 -23.75 -10.69
N GLN A 101 14.12 -24.43 -10.80
CA GLN A 101 15.47 -23.83 -10.83
C GLN A 101 15.94 -23.53 -12.26
N ARG A 102 15.20 -24.00 -13.26
CA ARG A 102 15.48 -23.72 -14.67
C ARG A 102 15.41 -22.23 -14.95
N MET A 103 16.43 -21.69 -15.60
CA MET A 103 16.52 -20.27 -15.96
C MET A 103 15.80 -19.92 -17.26
N ASP A 104 15.51 -20.92 -18.09
CA ASP A 104 14.88 -20.79 -19.41
C ASP A 104 13.35 -20.87 -19.36
N VAL A 105 12.77 -21.07 -18.18
CA VAL A 105 11.32 -21.23 -17.98
C VAL A 105 10.81 -20.17 -17.02
N LYS A 106 9.84 -19.36 -17.48
CA LYS A 106 9.10 -18.47 -16.58
C LYS A 106 8.29 -19.33 -15.61
N PRO A 107 8.46 -19.16 -14.29
CA PRO A 107 7.69 -19.94 -13.36
C PRO A 107 6.20 -19.59 -13.36
N GLU A 108 5.37 -20.60 -13.17
CA GLU A 108 3.92 -20.41 -13.04
C GLU A 108 3.57 -19.66 -11.75
N SER A 109 2.58 -18.76 -11.85
CA SER A 109 2.04 -18.08 -10.68
C SER A 109 1.26 -19.08 -9.82
N SER A 110 1.67 -19.23 -8.56
CA SER A 110 1.05 -20.15 -7.60
C SER A 110 -0.41 -19.82 -7.32
N ARG A 111 -0.79 -18.54 -7.41
CA ARG A 111 -2.12 -18.00 -7.04
C ARG A 111 -2.56 -18.49 -5.65
N LYS A 112 -1.61 -18.56 -4.73
CA LYS A 112 -1.82 -19.00 -3.35
C LYS A 112 -1.20 -18.02 -2.37
N SER A 113 -1.92 -17.77 -1.30
CA SER A 113 -1.39 -17.17 -0.08
C SER A 113 -0.43 -18.16 0.61
N ALA A 114 0.55 -17.65 1.34
CA ALA A 114 1.31 -18.45 2.30
C ALA A 114 0.39 -19.15 3.30
N TYR A 115 -0.73 -18.53 3.67
CA TYR A 115 -1.70 -19.06 4.63
C TYR A 115 -2.69 -20.08 4.05
N ASP A 116 -2.60 -20.36 2.74
CA ASP A 116 -3.27 -21.51 2.13
C ASP A 116 -2.50 -22.81 2.37
N TYR A 117 -1.22 -22.71 2.76
CA TYR A 117 -0.43 -23.86 3.18
C TYR A 117 -0.67 -24.11 4.67
N GLY A 118 -1.13 -25.30 5.02
CA GLY A 118 -1.49 -25.68 6.40
C GLY A 118 -0.35 -25.67 7.43
N MET A 119 0.87 -25.32 7.03
CA MET A 119 2.03 -25.16 7.93
C MET A 119 2.19 -23.74 8.48
N PHE A 120 1.49 -22.73 7.93
CA PHE A 120 1.53 -21.37 8.44
C PHE A 120 0.29 -21.09 9.28
N ASN A 121 0.52 -20.59 10.49
CA ASN A 121 -0.56 -20.16 11.37
C ASN A 121 -0.97 -18.72 11.02
N LYS A 122 -2.26 -18.50 10.81
CA LYS A 122 -2.85 -17.20 10.46
C LYS A 122 -2.70 -16.15 11.56
N GLY A 123 -2.40 -16.56 12.79
CA GLY A 123 -2.36 -15.66 13.95
C GLY A 123 -3.75 -15.11 14.29
N GLU A 124 -3.90 -14.50 15.46
CA GLU A 124 -5.06 -13.65 15.75
C GLU A 124 -4.78 -12.27 15.13
N ILE A 125 -5.67 -11.81 14.25
CA ILE A 125 -5.61 -10.49 13.61
C ILE A 125 -6.34 -9.47 14.48
#